data_AF-A0A257KKR2-F1
#
_entry.id   AF-A0A257KKR2-F1
#
_cell.length_a   1.000
_cell.length_b   1.000
_cell.length_c   1.000
_cell.angle_alpha   90.00
_cell.angle_beta   90.00
_cell.angle_gamma   90.00
#
_symmetry.space_group_name_H-M   'P 1'
#
loop_
_entity.id
_entity.type
_entity.pdbx_description
1 polymer ?
#
loop_
_entity_poly.entity_id
_entity_poly.type
_entity_poly.pdbx_seq_one_letter_code
_entity_poly.pdbx_strand_id
1 'polypeptide(L)'
;MVFDAGSIEEARGICALPEFRADIGELKRHGKPLFGDVAVFAARDATATEIVAFNHAMTNAGPSDGPTMAFLVPVDGMVVTIIQPE
;
A
#
# COMPACT_ATOMS: atom_id res chain seq x y z
N MET A 1 -1.70 0.26 -4.17
CA MET A 1 -1.56 0.46 -2.72
C MET A 1 -1.96 1.89 -2.43
N VAL A 2 -2.51 2.13 -1.24
CA VAL A 2 -2.89 3.45 -0.74
C VAL A 2 -2.23 3.62 0.63
N PHE A 3 -1.66 4.78 0.89
CA PHE A 3 -1.10 5.14 2.18
C PHE A 3 -1.34 6.63 2.41
N ASP A 4 -1.34 7.03 3.68
CA ASP A 4 -1.49 8.43 4.05
C ASP A 4 -0.14 9.16 3.96
N ALA A 5 -0.16 10.38 3.45
CA ALA A 5 1.00 11.25 3.32
C ALA A 5 0.54 12.70 3.45
N GLY A 6 1.34 13.54 4.10
CA GLY A 6 1.01 14.96 4.31
C GLY A 6 1.04 15.79 3.03
N SER A 7 1.68 15.29 1.96
CA SER A 7 1.72 15.93 0.64
C SER A 7 2.07 14.94 -0.47
N ILE A 8 1.80 15.33 -1.73
CA ILE A 8 2.22 14.54 -2.90
C ILE A 8 3.75 14.50 -3.05
N GLU A 9 4.45 15.55 -2.62
CA GLU A 9 5.91 15.62 -2.57
C GLU A 9 6.50 14.59 -1.61
N GLU A 10 5.91 14.46 -0.42
CA GLU A 10 6.28 13.44 0.57
C GLU A 10 6.03 12.04 0.01
N ALA A 11 4.84 11.80 -0.57
CA ALA A 11 4.52 10.51 -1.19
C ALA A 11 5.50 10.13 -2.32
N ARG A 12 5.91 11.10 -3.14
CA ARG A 12 6.96 10.91 -4.16
C ARG A 12 8.32 10.61 -3.53
N GLY A 13 8.67 11.29 -2.44
CA GLY A 13 9.87 11.03 -1.66
C GLY A 13 9.92 9.58 -1.17
N ILE A 14 8.82 9.09 -0.56
CA ILE A 14 8.69 7.70 -0.10
C ILE A 14 8.86 6.72 -1.27
N CYS A 15 8.22 6.98 -2.42
CA CYS A 15 8.34 6.11 -3.61
C CYS A 15 9.78 6.03 -4.16
N ALA A 16 10.62 7.03 -3.89
CA ALA A 16 12.00 7.08 -4.34
C ALA A 16 12.99 6.40 -3.35
N LEU A 17 12.54 6.05 -2.14
CA LEU A 17 13.39 5.41 -1.14
C LEU A 17 13.77 3.98 -1.57
N PRO A 18 15.07 3.63 -1.60
CA PRO A 18 15.53 2.28 -1.91
C PRO A 18 14.95 1.21 -0.99
N GLU A 19 14.84 1.51 0.30
CA GLU A 19 14.27 0.64 1.33
C GLU A 19 12.78 0.34 1.07
N PHE A 20 12.00 1.36 0.71
CA PHE A 20 10.61 1.18 0.34
C PHE A 20 10.48 0.28 -0.88
N ARG A 21 11.37 0.43 -1.87
CA ARG A 21 11.42 -0.48 -3.03
C ARG A 21 11.77 -1.90 -2.64
N ALA A 22 12.72 -2.09 -1.73
CA ALA A 22 13.13 -3.41 -1.26
C ALA A 22 11.97 -4.10 -0.54
N ASP A 23 11.34 -3.42 0.43
CA ASP A 23 10.24 -3.95 1.23
C ASP A 23 9.05 -4.36 0.36
N ILE A 24 8.64 -3.49 -0.57
CA ILE A 24 7.54 -3.78 -1.47
C ILE A 24 7.95 -4.90 -2.46
N GLY A 25 9.25 -5.04 -2.77
CA GLY A 25 9.82 -6.02 -3.71
C GLY A 25 9.76 -7.46 -3.21
N GLU A 26 9.73 -7.63 -1.90
CA GLU A 26 9.57 -8.94 -1.27
C GLU A 26 8.11 -9.44 -1.32
N LEU A 27 7.15 -8.56 -1.58
CA LEU A 27 5.74 -8.88 -1.59
C LEU A 27 5.35 -9.72 -2.82
N LYS A 28 4.54 -10.75 -2.55
CA LYS A 28 4.10 -11.72 -3.56
C LYS A 28 2.58 -11.79 -3.59
N ARG A 29 2.05 -12.24 -4.73
CA ARG A 29 0.66 -12.65 -4.91
C ARG A 29 0.66 -14.00 -5.61
N HIS A 30 0.11 -15.01 -4.96
CA HIS A 30 0.09 -16.38 -5.45
C HIS A 30 1.49 -16.91 -5.83
N GLY A 31 2.48 -16.63 -4.98
CA GLY A 31 3.88 -17.02 -5.13
C GLY A 31 4.67 -16.20 -6.15
N LYS A 32 4.05 -15.23 -6.83
CA LYS A 32 4.69 -14.38 -7.85
C LYS A 32 4.96 -12.99 -7.29
N PRO A 33 6.09 -12.33 -7.63
CA PRO A 33 6.33 -10.95 -7.25
C PRO A 33 5.19 -10.03 -7.68
N LEU A 34 4.82 -9.05 -6.84
CA LEU A 34 3.77 -8.08 -7.18
C LEU A 34 4.13 -7.22 -8.39
N PHE A 35 5.43 -7.02 -8.65
CA PHE A 35 5.96 -6.27 -9.77
C PHE A 35 7.34 -6.82 -10.16
N GLY A 36 7.76 -6.54 -11.38
CA GLY A 36 9.09 -6.94 -11.87
C GLY A 36 10.19 -5.94 -11.49
N ASP A 37 11.44 -6.37 -11.67
CA ASP A 37 12.65 -5.62 -11.27
C ASP A 37 12.77 -4.22 -11.90
N VAL A 38 12.09 -3.98 -13.02
CA VAL A 38 12.08 -2.72 -13.77
C VAL A 38 10.88 -1.82 -13.47
N ALA A 39 9.99 -2.22 -12.56
CA ALA A 39 8.82 -1.40 -12.22
C ALA A 39 9.24 -0.06 -11.59
N VAL A 40 8.56 1.02 -11.95
CA VAL A 40 8.79 2.35 -11.39
C VAL A 40 7.66 2.68 -10.42
N PHE A 41 7.99 3.08 -9.20
CA PHE A 41 7.00 3.59 -8.25
C PHE A 41 6.76 5.07 -8.51
N ALA A 42 5.48 5.43 -8.59
CA ALA A 42 5.04 6.80 -8.73
C ALA A 42 3.84 7.04 -7.83
N ALA A 43 3.85 8.18 -7.13
CA ALA A 43 2.71 8.62 -6.35
C ALA A 43 1.71 9.38 -7.23
N ARG A 44 0.43 9.16 -6.96
CA ARG A 44 -0.71 9.93 -7.46
C ARG A 44 -1.74 10.07 -6.35
N ASP A 45 -2.64 11.03 -6.50
CA ASP A 45 -3.79 11.14 -5.59
C ASP A 45 -4.64 9.87 -5.65
N ALA A 46 -5.12 9.45 -4.48
CA ALA A 46 -6.06 8.36 -4.36
C ALA A 46 -7.43 8.77 -4.92
N THR A 47 -8.11 7.83 -5.56
CA THR A 47 -9.51 8.01 -5.98
C THR A 47 -10.44 7.94 -4.76
N ALA A 48 -11.66 8.45 -4.89
CA ALA A 48 -12.65 8.39 -3.80
C ALA A 48 -12.87 6.96 -3.27
N THR A 49 -12.94 5.97 -4.16
CA THR A 49 -13.09 4.55 -3.79
C THR A 49 -11.88 4.03 -3.01
N GLU A 50 -10.67 4.40 -3.42
CA GLU A 50 -9.43 4.03 -2.73
C GLU A 50 -9.33 4.64 -1.34
N ILE A 51 -9.79 5.89 -1.18
CA ILE A 51 -9.85 6.58 0.12
C ILE A 51 -10.84 5.88 1.05
N VAL A 52 -12.04 5.53 0.56
CA VAL A 52 -13.04 4.82 1.36
C VAL A 52 -12.50 3.46 1.83
N ALA A 53 -11.89 2.70 0.92
CA ALA A 53 -11.28 1.41 1.25
C ALA A 53 -10.15 1.57 2.29
N PHE A 54 -9.30 2.59 2.14
CA PHE A 54 -8.23 2.89 3.11
C PHE A 54 -8.77 3.24 4.49
N ASN A 55 -9.77 4.13 4.58
CA ASN A 55 -10.38 4.51 5.86
C ASN A 55 -11.06 3.33 6.57
N HIS A 56 -11.74 2.48 5.81
CA HIS A 56 -12.30 1.25 6.36
C HIS A 56 -11.19 0.29 6.83
N ALA A 57 -10.09 0.17 6.08
CA ALA A 57 -8.93 -0.61 6.52
C ALA A 57 -8.31 -0.06 7.80
N MET A 58 -8.16 1.26 7.92
CA MET A 58 -7.64 1.93 9.11
C MET A 58 -8.49 1.68 10.36
N THR A 59 -9.81 1.63 10.21
CA THR A 59 -10.73 1.37 11.33
C THR A 59 -10.62 -0.08 11.83
N ASN A 60 -10.27 -1.01 10.96
CA ASN A 60 -10.13 -2.44 11.28
C ASN A 60 -8.68 -2.84 11.60
N ALA A 61 -7.71 -2.00 11.24
CA ALA A 61 -6.32 -2.20 11.60
C ALA A 61 -6.14 -1.99 13.11
N GLY A 62 -5.33 -2.85 13.73
CA GLY A 62 -4.90 -2.61 15.11
C GLY A 62 -4.02 -1.36 15.21
N PRO A 63 -3.84 -0.80 16.42
CA PRO A 63 -2.95 0.33 16.61
C PRO A 63 -1.53 0.01 16.11
N SER A 64 -0.94 0.93 15.36
CA SER A 64 0.41 0.85 14.80
C SER A 64 1.14 2.15 15.08
N ASP A 65 2.37 2.06 15.58
CA ASP A 65 3.28 3.20 15.73
C ASP A 65 4.00 3.55 14.41
N GLY A 66 3.88 2.68 13.40
CA GLY A 66 4.44 2.85 12.06
C GLY A 66 3.39 3.26 11.02
N PRO A 67 3.84 3.67 9.81
CA PRO A 67 2.94 4.06 8.73
C PRO A 67 2.05 2.89 8.29
N THR A 68 0.76 3.15 8.15
CA THR A 68 -0.22 2.16 7.67
C THR A 68 -0.39 2.25 6.16
N MET A 69 -0.37 1.09 5.48
CA MET A 69 -0.59 0.99 4.05
C MET A 69 -1.67 -0.05 3.75
N ALA A 70 -2.53 0.23 2.77
CA ALA A 70 -3.55 -0.69 2.29
C ALA A 70 -3.23 -1.19 0.88
N PHE A 71 -3.16 -2.51 0.71
CA PHE A 71 -3.00 -3.13 -0.61
C PHE A 71 -4.36 -3.38 -1.25
N LEU A 72 -4.55 -2.86 -2.46
CA LEU A 72 -5.79 -3.03 -3.26
C LEU A 72 -5.83 -4.38 -3.99
N VAL A 73 -4.84 -5.23 -3.76
CA VAL A 73 -4.71 -6.58 -4.32
C VAL A 73 -4.35 -7.54 -3.19
N PRO A 74 -4.72 -8.82 -3.28
CA PRO A 74 -4.26 -9.83 -2.33
C PRO A 74 -2.74 -9.93 -2.33
N VAL A 75 -2.15 -10.00 -1.13
CA VAL A 75 -0.71 -10.17 -0.91
C VAL A 75 -0.50 -11.41 -0.03
N ASP A 76 0.43 -12.27 -0.43
CA ASP A 76 0.76 -13.49 0.30
C ASP A 76 1.40 -13.16 1.66
N GLY A 77 1.13 -13.97 2.68
CA GLY A 77 1.72 -13.81 4.01
C GLY A 77 1.19 -12.63 4.82
N MET A 78 0.35 -11.76 4.23
CA MET A 78 -0.42 -10.77 4.97
C MET A 78 -1.76 -11.37 5.40
N VAL A 79 -2.18 -11.10 6.65
CA VAL A 79 -3.53 -11.42 7.09
C VAL A 79 -4.49 -10.54 6.28
N VAL A 80 -5.16 -11.14 5.30
CA VAL A 80 -6.11 -10.43 4.45
C VAL A 80 -7.41 -10.25 5.23
N THR A 81 -7.62 -9.05 5.78
CA THR A 81 -8.97 -8.62 6.15
C THR A 81 -9.68 -8.25 4.85
N ILE A 82 -10.54 -9.13 4.34
CA ILE A 82 -11.37 -8.83 3.17
C ILE A 82 -12.35 -7.74 3.59
N ILE A 83 -12.13 -6.53 3.06
CA ILE A 83 -12.96 -5.38 3.28
C ILE A 83 -13.80 -5.18 2.01
N GLN A 84 -15.10 -5.41 2.12
CA GLN A 84 -16.05 -5.03 1.08
C GLN A 84 -16.55 -3.62 1.40
N PRO A 85 -16.37 -2.64 0.50
CA PRO A 85 -17.03 -1.35 0.66
C PRO A 85 -18.55 -1.56 0.51
N GLU A 86 -19.33 -1.05 1.47
CA GLU A 86 -20.80 -1.01 1.42
C GLU A 86 -21.33 -0.12 0.30
#